data_AF-D7BDF6-F1
#
_entry.id   AF-D7BDF6-F1
#
_cell.length_a   1.000
_cell.length_b   1.000
_cell.length_c   1.000
_cell.angle_alpha   90.00
_cell.angle_beta   90.00
_cell.angle_gamma   90.00
#
_symmetry.space_group_name_H-M   'P 1'
#
loop_
_entity.id
_entity.type
_entity.pdbx_description
1 polymer ?
#
loop_
_entity_poly.entity_id
_entity_poly.type
_entity_poly.pdbx_seq_one_letter_code
_entity_poly.pdbx_strand_id
1 'polypeptide(L)'
;MELEVQLNPLPGFPALEGAHELAWSYLLDAIFADAYHAGVRRLQVVLPHPDLREGVELRSRLTPPSGDNTALALLAPAPLGKAARTYTLEFGLLAPASLRRTQPVRPGKEPEQRLYIYTLRSKLAGLGMRLPSPAASDRAWRRVRQGFASPQPTPSFYRLLIWGSA
;
A
#
# COMPACT_ATOMS: atom_id res chain seq x y z
N MET A 1 -4.98 17.76 2.00
CA MET A 1 -4.47 17.51 0.64
C MET A 1 -5.68 17.41 -0.29
N GLU A 2 -5.65 17.98 -1.50
CA GLU A 2 -6.76 17.83 -2.45
C GLU A 2 -6.80 16.37 -2.94
N LEU A 3 -7.98 15.73 -2.89
CA LEU A 3 -8.13 14.31 -3.18
C LEU A 3 -9.14 14.09 -4.30
N GLU A 4 -8.76 13.30 -5.30
CA GLU A 4 -9.66 12.73 -6.30
C GLU A 4 -9.66 11.19 -6.15
N VAL A 5 -10.84 10.58 -5.99
CA VAL A 5 -10.97 9.14 -5.82
C VAL A 5 -11.71 8.53 -7.00
N GLN A 6 -11.09 7.54 -7.62
CA GLN A 6 -11.70 6.70 -8.64
C GLN A 6 -11.76 5.26 -8.13
N LEU A 7 -12.79 4.52 -8.51
CA LEU A 7 -12.96 3.13 -8.14
C LEU A 7 -12.82 2.27 -9.40
N ASN A 8 -11.87 1.35 -9.40
CA ASN A 8 -11.78 0.30 -10.41
C ASN A 8 -11.73 -1.07 -9.70
N PRO A 9 -12.90 -1.68 -9.43
CA PRO A 9 -12.97 -2.90 -8.64
C PRO A 9 -12.13 -4.03 -9.24
N LEU A 10 -11.34 -4.68 -8.40
CA LEU A 10 -10.47 -5.77 -8.83
C LEU A 10 -11.13 -7.13 -8.52
N PRO A 11 -11.43 -7.97 -9.52
CA PRO A 11 -12.00 -9.29 -9.27
C PRO A 11 -11.07 -10.18 -8.42
N GLY A 12 -11.64 -10.84 -7.41
CA GLY A 12 -10.89 -11.70 -6.49
C GLY A 12 -10.02 -10.95 -5.47
N PHE A 13 -10.24 -9.65 -5.31
CA PHE A 13 -9.63 -8.87 -4.23
C PHE A 13 -10.04 -9.42 -2.84
N PRO A 14 -9.11 -9.54 -1.89
CA PRO A 14 -9.42 -10.10 -0.58
C PRO A 14 -10.36 -9.19 0.22
N ALA A 15 -11.19 -9.79 1.07
CA ALA A 15 -11.94 -9.05 2.07
C ALA A 15 -10.98 -8.22 2.95
N LEU A 16 -11.35 -6.98 3.25
CA LEU A 16 -10.54 -6.05 4.04
C LEU A 16 -10.70 -6.29 5.53
N GLU A 17 -10.33 -7.48 5.97
CA GLU A 17 -10.42 -7.88 7.37
C GLU A 17 -9.05 -8.27 7.91
N GLY A 18 -8.83 -7.96 9.19
CA GLY A 18 -7.65 -8.38 9.95
C GLY A 18 -6.33 -8.03 9.28
N ALA A 19 -5.65 -9.03 8.72
CA ALA A 19 -4.35 -8.86 8.07
C ALA A 19 -4.37 -7.91 6.87
N HIS A 20 -5.42 -7.99 6.04
CA HIS A 20 -5.53 -7.15 4.85
C HIS A 20 -5.90 -5.72 5.23
N GLU A 21 -6.79 -5.55 6.21
CA GLU A 21 -7.13 -4.24 6.77
C GLU A 21 -5.87 -3.51 7.28
N LEU A 22 -5.05 -4.19 8.10
CA LEU A 22 -3.78 -3.64 8.60
C LEU A 22 -2.81 -3.30 7.47
N ALA A 23 -2.70 -4.17 6.45
CA ALA A 23 -1.83 -3.94 5.30
C ALA A 23 -2.24 -2.69 4.52
N TRP A 24 -3.54 -2.49 4.33
CA TRP A 24 -4.09 -1.33 3.64
C TRP A 24 -3.95 -0.05 4.46
N SER A 25 -4.19 -0.11 5.77
CA SER A 25 -3.94 1.02 6.65
C SER A 25 -2.49 1.50 6.53
N TYR A 26 -1.53 0.57 6.59
CA TYR A 26 -0.10 0.86 6.42
C TYR A 26 0.26 1.37 5.02
N LEU A 27 -0.27 0.75 3.96
CA LEU A 27 -0.07 1.19 2.56
C LEU A 27 -0.47 2.64 2.38
N LEU A 28 -1.67 2.99 2.88
CA LEU A 28 -2.19 4.34 2.78
C LEU A 28 -1.36 5.32 3.61
N ASP A 29 -0.97 4.97 4.84
CA ASP A 29 -0.08 5.82 5.66
C ASP A 29 1.23 6.10 4.92
N ALA A 30 1.85 5.08 4.30
CA ALA A 30 3.08 5.23 3.54
C ALA A 30 2.92 6.14 2.32
N ILE A 31 1.83 5.99 1.56
CA ILE A 31 1.53 6.82 0.39
C ILE A 31 1.35 8.29 0.79
N PHE A 32 0.55 8.56 1.82
CA PHE A 32 0.26 9.94 2.23
C PHE A 32 1.47 10.61 2.87
N ALA A 33 2.27 9.87 3.65
CA ALA A 33 3.52 10.40 4.21
C ALA A 33 4.53 10.74 3.11
N ASP A 34 4.77 9.83 2.15
CA ASP A 34 5.67 10.10 1.02
C ASP A 34 5.16 11.27 0.17
N ALA A 35 3.85 11.33 -0.11
CA ALA A 35 3.24 12.43 -0.87
C ALA A 35 3.46 13.78 -0.18
N TYR A 36 3.26 13.84 1.14
CA TYR A 36 3.51 15.05 1.91
C TYR A 36 4.97 15.52 1.80
N HIS A 37 5.93 14.60 1.97
CA HIS A 37 7.35 14.91 1.85
C HIS A 37 7.78 15.26 0.42
N ALA A 38 7.10 14.74 -0.59
CA ALA A 38 7.31 15.06 -2.00
C ALA A 38 6.66 16.39 -2.45
N GLY A 39 6.09 17.17 -1.53
CA GLY A 39 5.47 18.46 -1.87
C GLY A 39 4.21 18.30 -2.72
N VAL A 40 3.42 17.25 -2.48
CA VAL A 40 2.16 16.97 -3.19
C VAL A 40 1.00 17.77 -2.60
N ARG A 41 0.36 18.55 -3.46
CA ARG A 41 -0.87 19.29 -3.13
C ARG A 41 -2.12 18.47 -3.44
N ARG A 42 -2.12 17.79 -4.59
CA ARG A 42 -3.25 17.03 -5.11
C ARG A 42 -2.87 15.58 -5.37
N LEU A 43 -3.65 14.66 -4.84
CA LEU A 43 -3.49 13.22 -5.01
C LEU A 43 -4.73 12.62 -5.68
N GLN A 44 -4.53 11.98 -6.83
CA GLN A 44 -5.53 11.13 -7.46
C GLN A 44 -5.30 9.69 -7.03
N VAL A 45 -6.33 8.98 -6.57
CA VAL A 45 -6.24 7.59 -6.09
C VAL A 45 -7.23 6.72 -6.84
N VAL A 46 -6.75 5.63 -7.45
CA VAL A 46 -7.58 4.59 -8.05
C VAL A 46 -7.62 3.39 -7.12
N LEU A 47 -8.80 3.10 -6.56
CA LEU A 47 -9.00 2.07 -5.56
C LEU A 47 -9.45 0.74 -6.15
N PRO A 48 -8.97 -0.40 -5.62
CA PRO A 48 -9.43 -1.74 -6.02
C PRO A 48 -10.71 -2.20 -5.32
N HIS A 49 -11.14 -1.51 -4.26
CA HIS A 49 -12.28 -1.89 -3.43
C HIS A 49 -12.96 -0.64 -2.83
N PRO A 50 -14.31 -0.56 -2.80
CA PRO A 50 -15.03 0.60 -2.28
C PRO A 50 -14.74 0.90 -0.80
N ASP A 51 -14.62 -0.14 0.02
CA ASP A 51 -14.38 0.00 1.48
C ASP A 51 -13.06 0.70 1.84
N LEU A 52 -12.11 0.82 0.89
CA LEU A 52 -10.88 1.60 1.10
C LEU A 52 -11.12 3.12 1.08
N ARG A 53 -12.27 3.56 0.55
CA ARG A 53 -12.57 4.98 0.34
C ARG A 53 -12.48 5.77 1.65
N GLU A 54 -13.11 5.29 2.70
CA GLU A 54 -13.11 5.96 4.00
C GLU A 54 -11.67 6.13 4.53
N GLY A 55 -10.83 5.11 4.36
CA GLY A 55 -9.43 5.15 4.76
C GLY A 55 -8.62 6.21 4.02
N VAL A 56 -8.87 6.41 2.72
CA VAL A 56 -8.21 7.44 1.91
C VAL A 56 -8.71 8.84 2.26
N GLU A 57 -10.03 9.00 2.41
CA GLU A 57 -10.65 10.28 2.79
C GLU A 57 -10.20 10.74 4.17
N LEU A 58 -10.08 9.83 5.14
CA LEU A 58 -9.55 10.15 6.45
C LEU A 58 -8.12 10.71 6.35
N ARG A 59 -7.25 10.07 5.58
CA ARG A 59 -5.85 10.47 5.46
C ARG A 59 -5.67 11.76 4.68
N SER A 60 -6.51 12.05 3.69
CA SER A 60 -6.47 13.32 2.97
C SER A 60 -6.87 14.51 3.85
N ARG A 61 -7.76 14.29 4.84
CA ARG A 61 -8.09 15.26 5.89
C ARG A 61 -6.94 15.45 6.89
N LEU A 62 -6.27 14.37 7.28
CA LEU A 62 -5.16 14.41 8.25
C LEU A 62 -3.83 14.89 7.64
N THR A 63 -3.69 14.82 6.32
CA THR A 63 -2.48 15.22 5.61
C THR A 63 -2.70 16.60 4.97
N PRO A 64 -2.07 17.68 5.47
CA PRO A 64 -2.19 18.99 4.82
C PRO A 64 -1.59 18.96 3.40
N PRO A 65 -2.11 19.78 2.47
CA PRO A 65 -1.44 19.95 1.19
C PRO A 65 -0.02 20.51 1.40
N SER A 66 0.94 20.02 0.61
CA SER A 66 2.34 20.47 0.63
C SER A 66 2.71 20.87 -0.80
N GLY A 67 3.46 21.96 -1.02
CA GLY A 67 3.92 22.37 -2.34
C GLY A 67 2.83 22.54 -3.41
N ASP A 68 3.20 22.30 -4.68
CA ASP A 68 2.32 22.44 -5.86
C ASP A 68 2.25 21.15 -6.72
N ASN A 69 2.90 20.07 -6.30
CA ASN A 69 2.99 18.86 -7.10
C ASN A 69 1.67 18.07 -7.13
N THR A 70 1.47 17.33 -8.21
CA THR A 70 0.40 16.32 -8.32
C THR A 70 0.97 14.92 -8.18
N ALA A 71 0.19 14.04 -7.56
CA ALA A 71 0.52 12.63 -7.43
C ALA A 71 -0.62 11.72 -7.88
N LEU A 72 -0.26 10.51 -8.29
CA LEU A 72 -1.16 9.47 -8.75
C LEU A 72 -0.90 8.15 -8.01
N ALA A 73 -1.89 7.63 -7.29
CA ALA A 73 -1.84 6.31 -6.66
C ALA A 73 -2.71 5.31 -7.43
N LEU A 74 -2.08 4.48 -8.25
CA LEU A 74 -2.69 3.38 -8.99
C LEU A 74 -2.71 2.11 -8.13
N LEU A 75 -3.73 1.99 -7.26
CA LEU A 75 -3.92 0.84 -6.38
C LEU A 75 -4.82 -0.23 -7.02
N ALA A 76 -5.34 0.07 -8.21
CA ALA A 76 -5.96 -0.83 -9.16
C ALA A 76 -5.49 -0.47 -10.59
N PRO A 77 -5.70 -1.34 -11.60
CA PRO A 77 -5.33 -1.05 -12.98
C PRO A 77 -5.98 0.25 -13.48
N ALA A 78 -5.18 1.19 -13.99
CA ALA A 78 -5.67 2.36 -14.70
C ALA A 78 -4.57 2.88 -15.64
N PRO A 79 -4.91 3.73 -16.62
CA PRO A 79 -3.91 4.42 -17.44
C PRO A 79 -2.97 5.27 -16.57
N LEU A 80 -1.70 5.37 -16.99
CA LEU A 80 -0.78 6.33 -16.40
C LEU A 80 -1.19 7.75 -16.80
N GLY A 81 -1.37 8.61 -15.79
CA GLY A 81 -1.50 10.04 -15.97
C GLY A 81 -0.15 10.76 -15.85
N LYS A 82 -0.16 12.08 -16.07
CA LYS A 82 0.99 12.95 -15.76
C LYS A 82 0.94 13.31 -14.28
N ALA A 83 1.94 12.86 -13.52
CA ALA A 83 2.10 13.18 -12.11
C ALA A 83 3.59 13.28 -11.75
N ALA A 84 3.92 14.17 -10.82
CA ALA A 84 5.28 14.30 -10.29
C ALA A 84 5.66 13.11 -9.40
N ARG A 85 4.67 12.49 -8.75
CA ARG A 85 4.84 11.30 -7.93
C ARG A 85 3.81 10.24 -8.30
N THR A 86 4.25 9.02 -8.59
CA THR A 86 3.34 7.90 -8.90
C THR A 86 3.56 6.77 -7.91
N TYR A 87 2.48 6.16 -7.46
CA TYR A 87 2.47 4.96 -6.64
C TYR A 87 1.75 3.86 -7.40
N THR A 88 2.35 2.68 -7.51
CA THR A 88 1.69 1.53 -8.16
C THR A 88 1.66 0.35 -7.21
N LEU A 89 0.49 -0.26 -7.06
CA LEU A 89 0.32 -1.49 -6.29
C LEU A 89 0.51 -2.72 -7.17
N GLU A 90 1.35 -3.64 -6.72
CA GLU A 90 1.49 -4.97 -7.28
C GLU A 90 1.19 -6.05 -6.24
N PHE A 91 0.78 -7.21 -6.73
CA PHE A 91 0.58 -8.39 -5.92
C PHE A 91 1.83 -9.28 -5.97
N GLY A 92 2.39 -9.58 -4.81
CA GLY A 92 3.60 -10.39 -4.65
C GLY A 92 3.34 -11.89 -4.70
N LEU A 93 4.38 -12.68 -4.46
CA LEU A 93 4.35 -14.15 -4.57
C LEU A 93 3.34 -14.84 -3.64
N LEU A 94 2.94 -14.20 -2.54
CA LEU A 94 1.97 -14.77 -1.60
C LEU A 94 0.51 -14.53 -2.02
N ALA A 95 0.27 -13.73 -3.06
CA ALA A 95 -1.06 -13.47 -3.57
C ALA A 95 -1.53 -14.54 -4.58
N PRO A 96 -2.85 -14.79 -4.68
CA PRO A 96 -3.44 -15.61 -5.73
C PRO A 96 -2.95 -15.26 -7.14
N ALA A 97 -2.83 -16.27 -8.01
CA ALA A 97 -2.33 -16.10 -9.37
C ALA A 97 -3.17 -15.13 -10.21
N SER A 98 -4.49 -15.06 -9.97
CA SER A 98 -5.39 -14.09 -10.61
C SER A 98 -4.95 -12.65 -10.34
N LEU A 99 -4.67 -12.33 -9.08
CA LEU A 99 -4.20 -11.00 -8.66
C LEU A 99 -2.77 -10.73 -9.12
N ARG A 100 -1.88 -11.72 -9.14
CA ARG A 100 -0.51 -11.54 -9.64
C ARG A 100 -0.44 -11.19 -11.13
N ARG A 101 -1.48 -11.53 -11.90
CA ARG A 101 -1.58 -11.21 -13.34
C ARG A 101 -2.08 -9.79 -13.57
N THR A 102 -2.74 -9.17 -12.60
CA THR A 102 -3.14 -7.77 -12.71
C THR A 102 -1.92 -6.90 -12.44
N GLN A 103 -1.19 -6.55 -13.50
CA GLN A 103 -0.04 -5.65 -13.41
C GLN A 103 -0.49 -4.23 -13.74
N PRO A 104 -0.24 -3.25 -12.86
CA PRO A 104 -0.47 -1.85 -13.19
C PRO A 104 0.51 -1.42 -14.29
N VAL A 105 0.09 -0.43 -15.08
CA VAL A 105 0.98 0.19 -16.06
C VAL A 105 2.11 0.91 -15.31
N ARG A 106 3.37 0.67 -15.69
CA ARG A 106 4.56 1.22 -15.02
C ARG A 106 5.14 2.40 -15.82
N PRO A 107 5.71 3.44 -15.18
CA PRO A 107 6.29 4.61 -15.87
C PRO A 107 7.54 4.36 -16.76
N GLY A 108 7.86 3.12 -17.13
CA GLY A 108 8.97 2.79 -18.05
C GLY A 108 10.39 3.05 -17.53
N LYS A 109 10.54 3.39 -16.25
CA LYS A 109 11.83 3.57 -15.56
C LYS A 109 12.00 2.59 -14.40
N GLU A 110 13.04 2.74 -13.58
CA GLU A 110 13.20 2.02 -12.31
C GLU A 110 12.56 2.79 -11.14
N PRO A 111 11.90 2.10 -10.20
CA PRO A 111 11.25 2.78 -9.07
C PRO A 111 12.31 3.21 -8.06
N GLU A 112 12.12 4.41 -7.52
CA GLU A 112 12.98 4.97 -6.48
C GLU A 112 12.88 4.18 -5.20
N GLN A 113 11.67 3.75 -4.84
CA GLN A 113 11.44 2.96 -3.64
C GLN A 113 10.51 1.78 -3.91
N ARG A 114 10.71 0.73 -3.13
CA ARG A 114 9.92 -0.49 -3.15
C ARG A 114 9.60 -0.87 -1.72
N LEU A 115 8.33 -1.06 -1.42
CA LEU A 115 7.88 -1.55 -0.12
C LEU A 115 7.13 -2.87 -0.31
N TYR A 116 7.63 -3.91 0.32
CA TYR A 116 7.07 -5.25 0.29
C TYR A 116 6.24 -5.46 1.55
N ILE A 117 4.92 -5.60 1.40
CA ILE A 117 3.96 -5.55 2.52
C ILE A 117 3.28 -6.90 2.72
N TYR A 118 3.18 -7.28 3.99
CA TYR A 118 2.72 -8.57 4.48
C TYR A 118 3.64 -9.73 4.06
N THR A 119 4.86 -9.69 4.58
CA THR A 119 5.94 -10.62 4.22
C THR A 119 5.85 -11.93 5.01
N LEU A 120 6.31 -13.05 4.43
CA LEU A 120 6.12 -14.42 4.95
C LEU A 120 6.60 -14.61 6.39
N ARG A 121 7.75 -14.03 6.75
CA ARG A 121 8.32 -14.13 8.09
C ARG A 121 7.37 -13.57 9.15
N SER A 122 6.75 -12.44 8.86
CA SER A 122 5.76 -11.80 9.75
C SER A 122 4.47 -12.60 9.84
N LYS A 123 4.04 -13.21 8.73
CA LYS A 123 2.90 -14.15 8.72
C LYS A 123 3.15 -15.36 9.64
N LEU A 124 4.34 -15.96 9.57
CA LEU A 124 4.72 -17.09 10.40
C LEU A 124 4.88 -16.72 11.87
N ALA A 125 5.46 -15.55 12.16
CA ALA A 125 5.53 -15.02 13.52
C ALA A 125 4.13 -14.73 14.11
N GLY A 126 3.14 -14.43 13.27
CA GLY A 126 1.73 -14.31 13.64
C GLY A 126 1.10 -15.60 14.18
N LEU A 127 1.62 -16.78 13.85
CA LEU A 127 1.18 -18.03 14.49
C LEU A 127 1.51 -18.05 15.99
N GLY A 128 2.60 -17.38 16.37
CA GLY A 128 2.98 -17.17 17.78
C GLY A 128 1.98 -16.32 18.57
N MET A 129 1.05 -15.61 17.90
CA MET A 129 -0.01 -14.85 18.57
C MET A 129 -1.12 -15.73 19.12
N ARG A 130 -1.21 -16.99 18.66
CA ARG A 130 -2.13 -18.00 19.20
C ARG A 130 -1.55 -18.72 20.42
N LEU A 131 -0.37 -18.31 20.89
CA LEU A 131 0.22 -18.87 22.10
C LEU A 131 -0.60 -18.44 23.33
N PRO A 132 -0.82 -19.36 24.29
CA PRO A 132 -1.68 -19.10 25.45
C PRO A 132 -1.09 -18.09 26.45
N SER A 133 0.18 -17.72 26.32
CA SER A 133 0.84 -16.75 27.19
C SER A 133 0.69 -15.32 26.66
N PRO A 134 0.06 -14.39 27.41
CA PRO A 134 -0.08 -12.99 26.99
C PRO A 134 1.26 -12.29 26.71
N ALA A 135 2.26 -12.50 27.55
CA ALA A 135 3.59 -11.90 27.38
C ALA A 135 4.36 -12.47 26.16
N ALA A 136 4.04 -13.70 25.73
CA ALA A 136 4.58 -14.27 24.50
C ALA A 136 3.85 -13.71 23.27
N SER A 137 2.52 -13.57 23.37
CA SER A 137 1.68 -12.96 22.32
C SER A 137 2.07 -11.50 22.05
N ASP A 138 2.29 -10.69 23.09
CA ASP A 138 2.72 -9.29 22.94
C ASP A 138 4.10 -9.15 22.29
N ARG A 139 5.04 -10.02 22.66
CA ARG A 139 6.37 -10.05 22.04
C ARG A 139 6.30 -10.50 20.59
N ALA A 140 5.43 -11.46 20.27
CA ALA A 140 5.15 -11.86 18.89
C ALA A 140 4.54 -10.70 18.09
N TRP A 141 3.56 -9.99 18.66
CA TRP A 141 2.95 -8.80 18.05
C TRP A 141 3.95 -7.69 17.76
N ARG A 142 4.85 -7.37 18.70
CA ARG A 142 5.92 -6.40 18.47
C ARG A 142 6.84 -6.82 17.32
N ARG A 143 7.26 -8.10 17.28
CA ARG A 143 8.12 -8.62 16.20
C ARG A 143 7.42 -8.61 14.84
N VAL A 144 6.13 -8.96 14.80
CA VAL A 144 5.34 -8.89 13.57
C VAL A 144 5.26 -7.46 13.07
N ARG A 145 4.98 -6.49 13.94
CA ARG A 145 4.95 -5.07 13.57
C ARG A 145 6.30 -4.58 13.03
N GLN A 146 7.41 -5.04 13.59
CA GLN A 146 8.76 -4.66 13.15
C GLN A 146 9.16 -5.25 11.78
N GLY A 147 8.60 -6.39 11.37
CA GLY A 147 8.91 -7.04 10.09
C GLY A 147 7.76 -7.05 9.07
N PHE A 148 6.67 -6.36 9.36
CA PHE A 148 5.43 -6.44 8.58
C PHE A 148 5.61 -5.97 7.14
N ALA A 149 6.46 -4.97 6.97
CA ALA A 149 6.92 -4.44 5.69
C ALA A 149 8.45 -4.54 5.60
N SER A 150 8.96 -4.61 4.37
CA SER A 150 10.40 -4.63 4.08
C SER A 150 10.71 -3.74 2.88
N PRO A 151 11.80 -2.95 2.90
CA PRO A 151 12.30 -2.30 1.70
C PRO A 151 13.11 -3.26 0.81
N GLN A 152 13.61 -4.37 1.38
CA GLN A 152 14.36 -5.39 0.65
C GLN A 152 13.42 -6.42 0.00
N PRO A 153 13.79 -6.99 -1.17
CA PRO A 153 13.02 -8.03 -1.84
C PRO A 153 12.71 -9.24 -0.94
N THR A 154 11.43 -9.57 -0.80
CA THR A 154 10.97 -10.70 0.02
C THR A 154 9.61 -11.20 -0.46
N PRO A 155 9.26 -12.48 -0.24
CA PRO A 155 7.91 -12.98 -0.49
C PRO A 155 6.88 -12.19 0.32
N SER A 156 6.03 -11.43 -0.38
CA SER A 156 4.99 -10.57 0.18
C SER A 156 3.66 -10.77 -0.54
N PHE A 157 2.57 -10.31 0.09
CA PHE A 157 1.25 -10.29 -0.56
C PHE A 157 1.08 -9.02 -1.40
N TYR A 158 1.42 -7.86 -0.86
CA TYR A 158 1.37 -6.58 -1.54
C TYR A 158 2.78 -6.05 -1.80
N ARG A 159 2.93 -5.24 -2.84
CA ARG A 159 4.15 -4.52 -3.17
C ARG A 159 3.76 -3.12 -3.62
N LEU A 160 4.22 -2.11 -2.91
CA LEU A 160 4.08 -0.72 -3.34
C LEU A 160 5.38 -0.29 -4.03
N LEU A 161 5.27 0.19 -5.25
CA LEU A 161 6.38 0.81 -5.97
C LEU A 161 6.14 2.31 -6.03
N ILE A 162 7.18 3.09 -5.75
CA ILE A 162 7.14 4.54 -5.70
C ILE A 162 8.07 5.10 -6.77
N TRP A 163 7.55 6.04 -7.55
CA TRP A 163 8.19 6.62 -8.70
C TRP A 163 8.13 8.16 -8.56
N GLY A 164 9.25 8.87 -8.53
CA GLY A 164 9.25 10.33 -8.70
C GLY A 164 9.26 10.72 -10.17
N SER A 165 9.26 12.01 -10.46
CA SER A 165 9.57 12.58 -11.77
C SER A 165 11.07 12.46 -12.00
N ALA A 166 11.46 11.91 -13.15
CA ALA A 166 12.84 11.94 -13.59
C ALA A 166 13.11 13.34 -14.16
#